data_AF-A0A2V9QU16-F1
#
_entry.id   AF-A0A2V9QU16-F1
#
_cell.length_a   1.000
_cell.length_b   1.000
_cell.length_c   1.000
_cell.angle_alpha   90.00
_cell.angle_beta   90.00
_cell.angle_gamma   90.00
#
_symmetry.space_group_name_H-M   'P 1'
#
loop_
_entity.id
_entity.type
_entity.pdbx_description
1 polymer ?
#
loop_
_entity_poly.entity_id
_entity_poly.type
_entity_poly.pdbx_seq_one_letter_code
_entity_poly.pdbx_strand_id
1 'polypeptide(L)'
;MKLNFRSKSLLAVVLAISIAATGCSAQWINIALQDLPVLTQMSLNIATLVSAFASGKQANPGDVAVIQNISAQASRDLNLLQSLYADYKASANVTTLQKIQSVISDMNHNLPALLQSAHISNALLSARISAAVNLILSTVNNFAALMPQAAPQSAPTTGRKLITEPPNTAQLKQGWNQQVCAASGSEAFDVGLTNCAMR
;
A
#
# COMPACT_ATOMS: atom_id res chain seq x y z
N MET A 1 -35.56 -1.46 52.25
CA MET A 1 -35.30 -0.90 50.90
C MET A 1 -33.80 -0.61 50.82
N LYS A 2 -32.98 -1.53 50.28
CA LYS A 2 -31.52 -1.45 50.37
C LYS A 2 -30.84 -1.67 49.01
N LEU A 3 -29.92 -0.74 48.76
CA LEU A 3 -28.95 -0.55 47.68
C LEU A 3 -28.65 -1.78 46.80
N ASN A 4 -29.14 -1.80 45.56
CA ASN A 4 -28.62 -2.72 44.52
C ASN A 4 -28.62 -2.13 43.09
N PHE A 5 -29.05 -0.88 42.90
CA PHE A 5 -29.23 -0.32 41.55
C PHE A 5 -28.03 0.50 41.06
N ARG A 6 -27.30 1.16 41.98
CA ARG A 6 -26.19 2.08 41.60
C ARG A 6 -24.88 1.38 41.23
N SER A 7 -24.63 0.16 41.74
CA SER A 7 -23.36 -0.55 41.50
C SER A 7 -23.27 -1.13 40.08
N LYS A 8 -24.39 -1.59 39.50
CA LYS A 8 -24.43 -2.18 38.15
C LYS A 8 -24.30 -1.13 37.04
N SER A 9 -24.87 0.06 37.22
CA SER A 9 -24.72 1.17 36.27
C SER A 9 -23.31 1.76 36.23
N LEU A 10 -22.61 1.82 37.38
CA LEU A 10 -21.23 2.31 37.42
C LEU A 10 -20.26 1.33 36.75
N LEU A 11 -20.43 0.01 36.93
CA LEU A 11 -19.61 -0.99 36.23
C LEU A 11 -19.84 -0.97 34.70
N ALA A 12 -21.08 -0.81 34.25
CA ALA A 12 -21.38 -0.76 32.82
C ALA A 12 -20.80 0.48 32.13
N VAL A 13 -20.79 1.63 32.82
CA VAL A 13 -20.22 2.88 32.30
C VAL A 13 -18.68 2.83 32.27
N VAL A 14 -18.03 2.27 33.30
CA VAL A 14 -16.57 2.09 33.30
C VAL A 14 -16.14 1.10 32.20
N LEU A 15 -16.88 0.00 32.00
CA LEU A 15 -16.58 -0.98 30.96
C LEU A 15 -16.74 -0.41 29.55
N ALA A 16 -17.77 0.42 29.30
CA ALA A 16 -17.96 1.08 28.01
C ALA A 16 -16.87 2.13 27.70
N ILE A 17 -16.36 2.82 28.74
CA ILE A 17 -15.26 3.78 28.58
C ILE A 17 -13.92 3.06 28.37
N SER A 18 -13.71 1.86 28.95
CA SER A 18 -12.53 1.04 28.70
C SER A 18 -12.51 0.45 27.27
N ILE A 19 -13.66 0.18 26.66
CA ILE A 19 -13.72 -0.32 25.27
C ILE A 19 -13.46 0.80 24.25
N ALA A 20 -13.69 2.07 24.62
CA ALA A 20 -13.42 3.22 23.76
C ALA A 20 -11.93 3.63 23.72
N ALA A 21 -11.11 3.22 24.71
CA ALA A 21 -9.76 3.76 24.88
C ALA A 21 -8.61 2.85 24.40
N THR A 22 -8.80 1.54 24.23
CA THR A 22 -7.68 0.64 23.87
C THR A 22 -8.14 -0.53 22.99
N GLY A 23 -7.85 -0.48 21.68
CA GLY A 23 -7.87 -1.71 20.86
C GLY A 23 -8.06 -1.54 19.37
N CYS A 24 -9.10 -0.84 18.91
CA CYS A 24 -9.47 -0.87 17.48
C CYS A 24 -8.70 0.12 16.58
N SER A 25 -8.08 1.16 17.13
CA SER A 25 -7.39 2.19 16.34
C SER A 25 -5.91 1.91 16.05
N ALA A 26 -5.35 0.81 16.56
CA ALA A 26 -3.92 0.48 16.38
C ALA A 26 -3.68 -0.65 15.35
N GLN A 27 -4.72 -1.31 14.86
CA GLN A 27 -4.54 -2.46 13.98
C GLN A 27 -4.13 -2.04 12.55
N TRP A 28 -4.76 -1.01 11.98
CA TRP A 28 -4.44 -0.51 10.63
C TRP A 28 -2.99 -0.03 10.51
N ILE A 29 -2.44 0.62 11.54
CA ILE A 29 -1.08 1.14 11.53
C ILE A 29 -0.04 0.02 11.62
N ASN A 30 -0.33 -1.04 12.37
CA ASN A 30 0.55 -2.21 12.42
C ASN A 30 0.52 -2.98 11.10
N ILE A 31 -0.65 -3.12 10.46
CA ILE A 31 -0.78 -3.72 9.13
C ILE A 31 0.03 -2.90 8.12
N ALA A 32 -0.17 -1.58 8.06
CA ALA A 32 0.58 -0.71 7.15
C ALA A 32 2.09 -0.80 7.38
N LEU A 33 2.56 -0.75 8.63
CA LEU A 33 3.99 -0.86 8.95
C LEU A 33 4.59 -2.24 8.62
N GLN A 34 3.79 -3.30 8.68
CA GLN A 34 4.23 -4.66 8.33
C GLN A 34 4.37 -4.84 6.82
N ASP A 35 3.44 -4.29 6.05
CA ASP A 35 3.38 -4.50 4.60
C ASP A 35 4.17 -3.43 3.81
N LEU A 36 4.36 -2.22 4.33
CA LEU A 36 5.14 -1.16 3.67
C LEU A 36 6.54 -1.59 3.23
N PRO A 37 7.35 -2.32 4.03
CA PRO A 37 8.64 -2.83 3.56
C PRO A 37 8.53 -3.72 2.32
N VAL A 38 7.44 -4.49 2.21
CA VAL A 38 7.17 -5.36 1.05
C VAL A 38 6.83 -4.50 -0.17
N LEU A 39 6.02 -3.46 0.00
CA LEU A 39 5.72 -2.51 -1.08
C LEU A 39 6.97 -1.75 -1.54
N THR A 40 7.84 -1.36 -0.61
CA THR A 40 9.13 -0.73 -0.94
C THR A 40 10.02 -1.70 -1.71
N GLN A 41 10.03 -2.99 -1.34
CA GLN A 41 10.74 -4.00 -2.13
C GLN A 41 10.15 -4.17 -3.53
N MET A 42 8.82 -4.17 -3.65
CA MET A 42 8.13 -4.21 -4.95
C MET A 42 8.53 -3.00 -5.81
N SER A 43 8.53 -1.80 -5.25
CA SER A 43 8.91 -0.59 -5.99
C SER A 43 10.36 -0.65 -6.47
N LEU A 44 11.29 -1.18 -5.66
CA LEU A 44 12.67 -1.43 -6.07
C LEU A 44 12.77 -2.50 -7.17
N ASN A 45 11.99 -3.58 -7.06
CA ASN A 45 11.95 -4.64 -8.07
C ASN A 45 11.38 -4.17 -9.41
N ILE A 46 10.62 -3.07 -9.48
CA ILE A 46 10.22 -2.46 -10.77
C ILE A 46 11.45 -2.08 -11.59
N ALA A 47 12.51 -1.53 -10.97
CA ALA A 47 13.73 -1.17 -11.68
C ALA A 47 14.47 -2.40 -12.24
N THR A 48 14.37 -3.55 -11.56
CA THR A 48 15.02 -4.79 -12.01
C THR A 48 14.30 -5.45 -13.19
N LEU A 49 13.00 -5.16 -13.39
CA LEU A 49 12.29 -5.57 -14.60
C LEU A 49 12.98 -5.02 -15.86
N VAL A 50 13.57 -3.83 -15.80
CA VAL A 50 14.32 -3.27 -16.94
C VAL A 50 15.53 -4.13 -17.30
N SER A 51 16.29 -4.59 -16.30
CA SER A 51 17.46 -5.44 -16.54
C SER A 51 17.08 -6.80 -17.16
N ALA A 52 15.89 -7.33 -16.84
CA ALA A 52 15.32 -8.50 -17.51
C ALA A 52 15.14 -8.27 -19.02
N PHE A 53 14.65 -7.09 -19.42
CA PHE A 53 14.47 -6.71 -20.83
C PHE A 53 15.76 -6.32 -21.55
N ALA A 54 16.73 -5.72 -20.84
CA ALA A 54 18.03 -5.40 -21.41
C ALA A 54 18.80 -6.67 -21.83
N SER A 55 18.66 -7.73 -21.05
CA SER A 55 19.26 -9.05 -21.31
C SER A 55 18.70 -9.69 -22.59
N GLY A 56 17.43 -9.39 -22.93
CA GLY A 56 16.76 -9.83 -24.16
C GLY A 56 16.98 -8.92 -25.38
N LYS A 57 17.85 -7.89 -25.30
CA LYS A 57 18.05 -6.85 -26.34
C LYS A 57 16.79 -6.05 -26.72
N GLN A 58 15.78 -6.00 -25.85
CA GLN A 58 14.50 -5.32 -26.11
C GLN A 58 14.32 -4.01 -25.33
N ALA A 59 15.27 -3.61 -24.48
CA ALA A 59 15.17 -2.37 -23.71
C ALA A 59 15.75 -1.17 -24.46
N ASN A 60 14.90 -0.18 -24.76
CA ASN A 60 15.32 1.14 -25.20
C ASN A 60 15.89 1.92 -23.98
N PRO A 61 17.03 2.63 -24.09
CA PRO A 61 17.55 3.48 -23.01
C PRO A 61 16.54 4.50 -22.46
N GLY A 62 15.63 5.00 -23.29
CA GLY A 62 14.52 5.86 -22.85
C GLY A 62 13.57 5.16 -21.88
N ASP A 63 13.16 3.93 -22.20
CA ASP A 63 12.30 3.11 -21.33
C ASP A 63 13.00 2.85 -19.99
N VAL A 64 14.31 2.53 -20.02
CA VAL A 64 15.12 2.29 -18.80
C VAL A 64 15.03 3.47 -17.82
N ALA A 65 15.28 4.68 -18.32
CA ALA A 65 15.32 5.88 -17.49
C ALA A 65 13.95 6.18 -16.84
N VAL A 66 12.86 6.03 -17.60
CA VAL A 66 11.52 6.31 -17.05
C VAL A 66 11.14 5.28 -16.00
N ILE A 67 11.44 4.00 -16.22
CA ILE A 67 11.10 2.94 -15.28
C ILE A 67 11.90 3.08 -13.98
N GLN A 68 13.17 3.47 -14.06
CA GLN A 68 13.97 3.83 -12.90
C GLN A 68 13.37 5.03 -12.15
N ASN A 69 12.86 6.04 -12.86
CA ASN A 69 12.20 7.18 -12.23
C ASN A 69 10.89 6.78 -11.51
N ILE A 70 10.07 5.91 -12.12
CA ILE A 70 8.86 5.37 -11.48
C ILE A 70 9.23 4.60 -10.21
N SER A 71 10.21 3.70 -10.29
CA SER A 71 10.71 2.93 -9.14
C SER A 71 11.23 3.85 -8.03
N ALA A 72 12.02 4.85 -8.38
CA ALA A 72 12.57 5.82 -7.43
C ALA A 72 11.46 6.65 -6.77
N GLN A 73 10.49 7.13 -7.55
CA GLN A 73 9.36 7.90 -7.02
C GLN A 73 8.53 7.06 -6.05
N ALA A 74 8.10 5.87 -6.46
CA ALA A 74 7.32 4.97 -5.61
C ALA A 74 8.07 4.61 -4.32
N SER A 75 9.37 4.30 -4.43
CA SER A 75 10.19 3.96 -3.25
C SER A 75 10.34 5.15 -2.30
N ARG A 76 10.51 6.38 -2.81
CA ARG A 76 10.57 7.58 -1.96
C ARG A 76 9.27 7.79 -1.21
N ASP A 77 8.14 7.72 -1.90
CA ASP A 77 6.82 7.97 -1.30
C ASP A 77 6.48 6.89 -0.25
N LEU A 78 6.80 5.63 -0.52
CA LEU A 78 6.60 4.52 0.42
C LEU A 78 7.49 4.63 1.67
N ASN A 79 8.76 5.04 1.51
CA ASN A 79 9.65 5.30 2.66
C ASN A 79 9.15 6.49 3.50
N LEU A 80 8.65 7.55 2.84
CA LEU A 80 8.05 8.68 3.54
C LEU A 80 6.80 8.24 4.31
N LEU A 81 5.92 7.45 3.69
CA LEU A 81 4.79 6.84 4.39
C LEU A 81 5.25 6.06 5.61
N GLN A 82 6.24 5.17 5.47
CA GLN A 82 6.77 4.38 6.58
C GLN A 82 7.22 5.26 7.76
N SER A 83 7.94 6.35 7.48
CA SER A 83 8.32 7.31 8.51
C SER A 83 7.11 7.96 9.18
N LEU A 84 6.13 8.42 8.40
CA LEU A 84 4.93 9.07 8.91
C LEU A 84 4.04 8.12 9.73
N TYR A 85 3.94 6.86 9.33
CA TYR A 85 3.28 5.81 10.11
C TYR A 85 4.03 5.54 11.41
N ALA A 86 5.37 5.48 11.40
CA ALA A 86 6.14 5.33 12.63
C ALA A 86 5.93 6.52 13.58
N ASP A 87 5.95 7.74 13.05
CA ASP A 87 5.70 8.97 13.83
C ASP A 87 4.29 8.99 14.43
N TYR A 88 3.27 8.63 13.65
CA TYR A 88 1.89 8.56 14.14
C TYR A 88 1.72 7.46 15.20
N LYS A 89 2.40 6.32 15.04
CA LYS A 89 2.39 5.24 16.04
C LYS A 89 3.04 5.68 17.36
N ALA A 90 4.12 6.45 17.28
CA ALA A 90 4.80 7.00 18.45
C ALA A 90 3.96 8.08 19.14
N SER A 91 3.27 8.92 18.36
CA SER A 91 2.39 9.97 18.87
C SER A 91 1.26 10.25 17.88
N ALA A 92 0.03 9.85 18.24
CA ALA A 92 -1.14 10.06 17.42
C ALA A 92 -1.43 11.57 17.27
N ASN A 93 -1.25 12.09 16.06
CA ASN A 93 -1.43 13.51 15.75
C ASN A 93 -2.16 13.68 14.40
N VAL A 94 -3.19 14.54 14.40
CA VAL A 94 -3.97 14.90 13.21
C VAL A 94 -3.10 15.45 12.09
N THR A 95 -2.07 16.24 12.41
CA THR A 95 -1.14 16.77 11.41
C THR A 95 -0.37 15.65 10.70
N THR A 96 0.08 14.63 11.44
CA THR A 96 0.77 13.47 10.85
C THR A 96 -0.19 12.65 9.98
N LEU A 97 -1.45 12.49 10.43
CA LEU A 97 -2.49 11.81 9.66
C LEU A 97 -2.80 12.54 8.34
N GLN A 98 -2.87 13.87 8.35
CA GLN A 98 -3.02 14.69 7.13
C GLN A 98 -1.82 14.54 6.19
N LYS A 99 -0.59 14.49 6.71
CA LYS A 99 0.60 14.22 5.90
C LYS A 99 0.55 12.85 5.24
N ILE A 100 0.12 11.81 5.97
CA ILE A 100 -0.09 10.47 5.38
C ILE A 100 -1.08 10.56 4.22
N GLN A 101 -2.24 11.19 4.42
CA GLN A 101 -3.23 11.36 3.35
C GLN A 101 -2.69 12.13 2.14
N SER A 102 -1.90 13.18 2.37
CA SER A 102 -1.24 13.94 1.29
C SER A 102 -0.33 13.05 0.47
N VAL A 103 0.54 12.27 1.11
CA VAL A 103 1.47 11.37 0.38
C VAL A 103 0.71 10.30 -0.40
N ILE A 104 -0.37 9.74 0.17
CA ILE A 104 -1.24 8.80 -0.55
C ILE A 104 -1.87 9.46 -1.78
N SER A 105 -2.35 10.71 -1.65
CA SER A 105 -2.90 11.48 -2.78
C SER A 105 -1.83 11.74 -3.85
N ASP A 106 -0.63 12.15 -3.42
CA ASP A 106 0.50 12.41 -4.31
C ASP A 106 0.89 11.14 -5.07
N MET A 107 0.93 9.98 -4.43
CA MET A 107 1.18 8.70 -5.10
C MET A 107 0.10 8.38 -6.16
N ASN A 108 -1.18 8.55 -5.79
CA ASN A 108 -2.31 8.31 -6.69
C ASN A 108 -2.34 9.25 -7.91
N HIS A 109 -1.65 10.39 -7.84
CA HIS A 109 -1.51 11.31 -8.95
C HIS A 109 -0.21 11.09 -9.74
N ASN A 110 0.92 11.09 -9.04
CA ASN A 110 2.25 11.11 -9.64
C ASN A 110 2.61 9.78 -10.30
N LEU A 111 2.32 8.64 -9.68
CA LEU A 111 2.69 7.35 -10.27
C LEU A 111 1.93 7.05 -11.57
N PRO A 112 0.60 7.26 -11.65
CA PRO A 112 -0.10 7.14 -12.92
C PRO A 112 0.35 8.16 -13.97
N ALA A 113 0.63 9.41 -13.58
CA ALA A 113 1.13 10.42 -14.51
C ALA A 113 2.50 10.03 -15.10
N LEU A 114 3.41 9.51 -14.26
CA LEU A 114 4.70 9.00 -14.71
C LEU A 114 4.53 7.81 -15.68
N LEU A 115 3.64 6.87 -15.37
CA LEU A 115 3.31 5.75 -16.28
C LEU A 115 2.76 6.24 -17.63
N GLN A 116 1.83 7.18 -17.62
CA GLN A 116 1.24 7.73 -18.84
C GLN A 116 2.28 8.44 -19.71
N SER A 117 3.20 9.18 -19.08
CA SER A 117 4.30 9.86 -19.76
C SER A 117 5.40 8.92 -20.27
N ALA A 118 5.45 7.68 -19.76
CA ALA A 118 6.58 6.79 -19.98
C ALA A 118 6.70 6.28 -21.41
N HIS A 119 5.59 6.27 -22.17
CA HIS A 119 5.55 5.80 -23.57
C HIS A 119 6.40 4.54 -23.82
N ILE A 120 6.33 3.58 -22.90
CA ILE A 120 7.18 2.38 -22.92
C ILE A 120 6.93 1.63 -24.24
N SER A 121 8.00 1.44 -25.00
CA SER A 121 7.91 0.93 -26.38
C SER A 121 7.44 -0.52 -26.43
N ASN A 122 7.79 -1.30 -25.41
CA ASN A 122 7.40 -2.70 -25.29
C ASN A 122 6.07 -2.84 -24.52
N ALA A 123 5.02 -3.32 -25.19
CA ALA A 123 3.69 -3.46 -24.60
C ALA A 123 3.65 -4.43 -23.40
N LEU A 124 4.45 -5.51 -23.43
CA LEU A 124 4.53 -6.46 -22.32
C LEU A 124 5.20 -5.82 -21.10
N LEU A 125 6.31 -5.11 -21.29
CA LEU A 125 6.98 -4.34 -20.22
C LEU A 125 6.02 -3.31 -19.62
N SER A 126 5.35 -2.54 -20.48
CA SER A 126 4.36 -1.54 -20.08
C SER A 126 3.24 -2.15 -19.23
N ALA A 127 2.71 -3.30 -19.63
CA ALA A 127 1.68 -4.02 -18.88
C ALA A 127 2.17 -4.49 -17.51
N ARG A 128 3.40 -5.03 -17.40
CA ARG A 128 3.95 -5.49 -16.12
C ARG A 128 4.21 -4.35 -15.15
N ILE A 129 4.74 -3.22 -15.63
CA ILE A 129 4.99 -2.06 -14.78
C ILE A 129 3.68 -1.42 -14.36
N SER A 130 2.70 -1.32 -15.27
CA SER A 130 1.37 -0.85 -14.93
C SER A 130 0.73 -1.73 -13.85
N ALA A 131 0.84 -3.06 -13.96
CA ALA A 131 0.37 -3.99 -12.95
C ALA A 131 1.09 -3.79 -11.60
N ALA A 132 2.42 -3.64 -11.61
CA ALA A 132 3.21 -3.40 -10.41
C ALA A 132 2.79 -2.11 -9.68
N VAL A 133 2.67 -0.99 -10.42
CA VAL A 133 2.24 0.30 -9.85
C VAL A 133 0.80 0.22 -9.34
N ASN A 134 -0.11 -0.40 -10.10
CA ASN A 134 -1.51 -0.58 -9.67
C ASN A 134 -1.61 -1.41 -8.39
N LEU A 135 -0.77 -2.43 -8.22
CA LEU A 135 -0.72 -3.24 -7.01
C LEU A 135 -0.25 -2.41 -5.80
N ILE A 136 0.78 -1.57 -5.98
CA ILE A 136 1.24 -0.62 -4.94
C ILE A 136 0.11 0.35 -4.58
N LEU A 137 -0.49 1.02 -5.56
CA LEU A 137 -1.56 2.01 -5.34
C LEU A 137 -2.79 1.40 -4.68
N SER A 138 -3.24 0.24 -5.15
CA SER A 138 -4.38 -0.48 -4.57
C SER A 138 -4.12 -0.80 -3.08
N THR A 139 -2.91 -1.24 -2.75
CA THR A 139 -2.56 -1.57 -1.36
C THR A 139 -2.48 -0.34 -0.48
N VAL A 140 -1.87 0.74 -0.95
CA VAL A 140 -1.83 2.02 -0.22
C VAL A 140 -3.24 2.60 -0.03
N ASN A 141 -4.13 2.47 -1.02
CA ASN A 141 -5.53 2.87 -0.90
C ASN A 141 -6.31 1.99 0.08
N ASN A 142 -6.00 0.70 0.17
CA ASN A 142 -6.56 -0.17 1.21
C ASN A 142 -6.11 0.29 2.60
N PHE A 143 -4.86 0.72 2.78
CA PHE A 143 -4.43 1.33 4.05
C PHE A 143 -5.19 2.62 4.34
N ALA A 144 -5.37 3.48 3.34
CA ALA A 144 -6.16 4.71 3.46
C ALA A 144 -7.60 4.44 3.93
N ALA A 145 -8.23 3.38 3.42
CA ALA A 145 -9.58 2.97 3.81
C ALA A 145 -9.69 2.50 5.26
N LEU A 146 -8.59 2.06 5.87
CA LEU A 146 -8.51 1.60 7.25
C LEU A 146 -8.09 2.72 8.21
N MET A 147 -7.64 3.86 7.70
CA MET A 147 -7.26 5.00 8.53
C MET A 147 -8.46 5.53 9.31
N PRO A 148 -8.25 6.01 10.56
CA PRO A 148 -9.28 6.75 11.27
C PRO A 148 -9.66 7.96 10.42
N GLN A 149 -10.91 8.03 9.98
CA GLN A 149 -11.40 9.23 9.34
C GLN A 149 -11.36 10.35 10.39
N ALA A 150 -10.65 11.44 10.08
CA ALA A 150 -10.79 12.67 10.83
C ALA A 150 -12.27 13.06 10.73
N ALA A 151 -13.02 12.90 11.82
CA ALA A 151 -14.47 12.94 11.81
C ALA A 151 -15.02 14.16 11.04
N PRO A 152 -15.87 13.97 10.03
CA PRO A 152 -16.84 14.97 9.66
C PRO A 152 -18.15 14.69 10.40
N GLN A 153 -18.82 15.78 10.74
CA GLN A 153 -20.13 15.86 11.36
C GLN A 153 -21.14 14.85 10.77
N SER A 154 -21.89 14.19 11.67
CA SER A 154 -23.21 13.59 11.50
C SER A 154 -23.59 13.12 10.08
N ALA A 155 -23.43 11.82 9.80
CA ALA A 155 -24.22 11.13 8.78
C ALA A 155 -24.53 9.68 9.24
N PRO A 156 -25.73 9.15 8.95
CA PRO A 156 -26.19 7.90 9.53
C PRO A 156 -25.43 6.71 8.95
N THR A 157 -24.99 5.84 9.85
CA THR A 157 -24.39 4.52 9.59
C THR A 157 -25.28 3.68 8.68
N THR A 158 -24.97 3.68 7.38
CA THR A 158 -25.35 2.58 6.50
C THR A 158 -24.22 1.56 6.60
N GLY A 159 -24.53 0.37 7.12
CA GLY A 159 -23.57 -0.71 7.35
C GLY A 159 -22.78 -1.03 6.08
N ARG A 160 -21.54 -0.57 6.01
CA ARG A 160 -20.60 -0.92 4.94
C ARG A 160 -20.05 -2.31 5.23
N LYS A 161 -20.82 -3.32 4.85
CA LYS A 161 -20.37 -4.71 4.82
C LYS A 161 -19.49 -4.88 3.58
N LEU A 162 -18.18 -4.96 3.79
CA LEU A 162 -17.16 -5.69 3.00
C LEU A 162 -15.78 -5.14 3.40
N ILE A 163 -15.26 -5.60 4.54
CA ILE A 163 -13.81 -5.62 4.73
C ILE A 163 -13.44 -7.08 4.47
N THR A 164 -13.13 -7.38 3.20
CA THR A 164 -12.16 -8.44 2.92
C THR A 164 -10.91 -8.03 3.69
N GLU A 165 -10.42 -8.90 4.57
CA GLU A 165 -9.20 -8.64 5.34
C GLU A 165 -8.14 -8.04 4.41
N PRO A 166 -7.51 -6.90 4.79
CA PRO A 166 -6.46 -6.29 3.97
C PRO A 166 -5.42 -7.36 3.63
N PRO A 167 -4.98 -7.43 2.35
CA PRO A 167 -4.13 -8.51 1.91
C PRO A 167 -2.87 -8.55 2.74
N ASN A 168 -2.62 -9.67 3.42
CA ASN A 168 -1.41 -9.82 4.22
C ASN A 168 -0.16 -9.89 3.32
N THR A 169 1.03 -9.72 3.91
CA THR A 169 2.31 -9.81 3.21
C THR A 169 2.42 -10.98 2.21
N ALA A 170 1.92 -12.18 2.55
CA ALA A 170 1.97 -13.34 1.66
C ALA A 170 1.07 -13.16 0.43
N GLN A 171 -0.14 -12.62 0.61
CA GLN A 171 -1.06 -12.29 -0.48
C GLN A 171 -0.50 -11.19 -1.39
N LEU A 172 0.20 -10.21 -0.82
CA LEU A 172 0.89 -9.16 -1.60
C LEU A 172 2.00 -9.75 -2.46
N LYS A 173 2.87 -10.60 -1.88
CA LYS A 173 3.91 -11.31 -2.64
C LYS A 173 3.31 -12.21 -3.72
N GLN A 174 2.22 -12.91 -3.41
CA GLN A 174 1.51 -13.73 -4.37
C GLN A 174 0.93 -12.90 -5.52
N GLY A 175 0.30 -11.76 -5.21
CA GLY A 175 -0.23 -10.83 -6.20
C GLY A 175 0.86 -10.32 -7.14
N TRP A 176 2.02 -9.96 -6.60
CA TRP A 176 3.18 -9.58 -7.40
C TRP A 176 3.66 -10.73 -8.30
N ASN A 177 3.85 -11.93 -7.73
CA ASN A 177 4.32 -13.09 -8.48
C ASN A 177 3.35 -13.46 -9.63
N GLN A 178 2.05 -13.31 -9.43
CA GLN A 178 1.03 -13.61 -10.43
C GLN A 178 0.88 -12.50 -11.49
N GLN A 179 0.87 -11.24 -11.07
CA GLN A 179 0.54 -10.12 -11.97
C GLN A 179 1.79 -9.57 -12.68
N VAL A 180 2.95 -9.63 -12.02
CA VAL A 180 4.20 -9.01 -12.50
C VAL A 180 5.19 -10.06 -13.01
N CYS A 181 5.35 -11.18 -12.31
CA CYS A 181 6.39 -12.17 -12.63
C CYS A 181 5.90 -13.43 -13.32
N ALA A 182 4.60 -13.57 -13.61
CA ALA A 182 4.10 -14.75 -14.27
C ALA A 182 4.74 -14.94 -15.66
N ALA A 183 4.98 -16.19 -16.04
CA ALA A 183 5.50 -16.51 -17.37
C ALA A 183 4.60 -15.88 -18.45
N SER A 184 5.24 -15.27 -19.43
CA SER A 184 4.58 -14.63 -20.56
C SER A 184 4.38 -15.57 -21.75
N GLY A 185 5.07 -16.71 -21.75
CA GLY A 185 5.19 -17.58 -22.93
C GLY A 185 6.28 -17.12 -23.90
N SER A 186 7.03 -16.06 -23.57
CA SER A 186 8.21 -15.62 -24.30
C SER A 186 9.48 -16.00 -23.54
N GLU A 187 10.22 -17.00 -24.06
CA GLU A 187 11.45 -17.50 -23.41
C GLU A 187 12.47 -16.38 -23.15
N ALA A 188 12.65 -15.46 -24.10
CA ALA A 188 13.58 -14.33 -23.96
C ALA A 188 13.22 -13.40 -22.80
N PHE A 189 11.92 -13.22 -22.53
CA PHE A 189 11.44 -12.41 -21.41
C PHE A 189 11.48 -13.19 -20.09
N ASP A 190 11.05 -14.45 -20.11
CA ASP A 190 10.90 -15.27 -18.91
C ASP A 190 12.27 -15.59 -18.28
N VAL A 191 13.36 -15.70 -19.07
CA VAL A 191 14.74 -15.80 -18.56
C VAL A 191 15.15 -14.57 -17.73
N GLY A 192 14.73 -13.38 -18.16
CA GLY A 192 15.00 -12.14 -17.43
C GLY A 192 14.25 -12.05 -16.10
N LEU A 193 13.14 -12.78 -15.93
CA LEU A 193 12.30 -12.77 -14.72
C LEU A 193 12.79 -13.71 -13.61
N THR A 194 13.93 -14.37 -13.77
CA THR A 194 14.45 -15.36 -12.81
C THR A 194 14.55 -14.84 -11.37
N ASN A 195 14.76 -13.53 -11.18
CA ASN A 195 14.81 -12.86 -9.87
C ASN A 195 13.62 -11.92 -9.59
N CYS A 196 12.57 -11.95 -10.41
CA CYS A 196 11.39 -11.10 -10.25
C CYS A 196 10.55 -11.54 -9.06
N ALA A 197 10.39 -12.87 -8.87
CA ALA A 197 9.49 -13.42 -7.87
C ALA A 197 10.00 -13.14 -6.45
N MET A 198 9.09 -12.70 -5.59
CA MET A 198 9.39 -12.48 -4.17
C MET A 198 9.13 -13.75 -3.37
N ARG A 199 10.06 -14.08 -2.48
CA ARG A 199 9.96 -15.13 -1.47
C ARG A 199 9.52 -14.52 -0.14
#